data_AF-A0A7S2MM90-F1
#
_entry.id   AF-A0A7S2MM90-F1
#
_cell.length_a   1.000
_cell.length_b   1.000
_cell.length_c   1.000
_cell.angle_alpha   90.00
_cell.angle_beta   90.00
_cell.angle_gamma   90.00
#
_symmetry.space_group_name_H-M   'P 1'
#
loop_
_entity.id
_entity.type
_entity.pdbx_description
1 polymer ?
#
loop_
_entity_poly.entity_id
_entity_poly.type
_entity_poly.pdbx_seq_one_letter_code
_entity_poly.pdbx_strand_id
1 'polypeptide(L)'
;RDFNRGENLPVMIFANWRGFSGGTRDMYGEVLKFGAQIVDALVDYKHPVFVYIPPGGELRGGSWVVIDPAINPAKMEMYADVESRGGILEPAGIIEVKFRELDQLKMMHRLDEQLLALDAQQEAAASTEVQPANLNAQIKAREEQLKPLYTQVACEFADLHDRTGRMEAKGVIRKALEWRRSREFFYTRLRRRMLEQEVADRLCEADSSITEAQAQEKLNSWLPAGASDHEALGFLEEAPLEDAIAKVAAGAKKRRIEELMAQLSPEDQKSLSS
;
A
#
# COMPACT_ATOMS: atom_id res chain seq x y z
N ARG A 1 6.40 12.57 -14.45
CA ARG A 1 7.61 12.71 -15.30
C ARG A 1 8.20 14.10 -15.13
N ASP A 2 7.40 15.15 -15.27
CA ASP A 2 7.84 16.54 -15.18
C ASP A 2 8.43 16.87 -13.79
N PHE A 3 7.71 16.56 -12.71
CA PHE A 3 8.23 16.72 -11.34
C PHE A 3 9.52 15.95 -11.06
N ASN A 4 9.77 14.84 -11.77
CA ASN A 4 11.00 14.07 -11.64
C ASN A 4 12.15 14.66 -12.45
N ARG A 5 11.87 15.14 -13.67
CA ARG A 5 12.87 15.58 -14.64
C ARG A 5 12.94 17.11 -14.64
N GLY A 6 13.99 17.65 -14.03
CA GLY A 6 14.29 19.09 -14.02
C GLY A 6 13.86 19.77 -12.72
N GLU A 7 12.65 19.50 -12.24
CA GLU A 7 12.14 20.16 -11.01
C GLU A 7 12.62 19.49 -9.72
N ASN A 8 12.95 18.19 -9.78
CA ASN A 8 13.46 17.41 -8.65
C ASN A 8 12.58 17.46 -7.39
N LEU A 9 11.26 17.34 -7.58
CA LEU A 9 10.30 17.52 -6.51
C LEU A 9 9.78 16.18 -5.95
N PRO A 10 9.51 16.10 -4.63
CA PRO A 10 8.68 15.04 -4.08
C PRO A 10 7.24 15.18 -4.59
N VAL A 11 6.51 14.06 -4.62
CA VAL A 11 5.12 14.03 -5.09
C VAL A 11 4.20 13.48 -4.01
N MET A 12 3.03 14.10 -3.87
CA MET A 12 1.94 13.63 -3.03
C MET A 12 0.72 13.35 -3.90
N ILE A 13 0.25 12.10 -3.91
CA ILE A 13 -0.88 11.61 -4.68
C ILE A 13 -2.05 11.38 -3.72
N PHE A 14 -3.07 12.24 -3.79
CA PHE A 14 -4.34 12.01 -3.12
C PHE A 14 -5.17 11.04 -3.95
N ALA A 15 -5.09 9.75 -3.61
CA ALA A 15 -5.65 8.67 -4.41
C ALA A 15 -7.14 8.47 -4.13
N ASN A 16 -7.97 8.58 -5.17
CA ASN A 16 -9.41 8.34 -5.08
C ASN A 16 -9.96 7.83 -6.43
N TRP A 17 -9.62 6.59 -6.78
CA TRP A 17 -10.01 5.97 -8.05
C TRP A 17 -10.59 4.57 -7.84
N ARG A 18 -11.75 4.34 -8.44
CA ARG A 18 -12.48 3.06 -8.38
C ARG A 18 -12.03 2.04 -9.45
N GLY A 19 -10.98 2.35 -10.19
CA GLY A 19 -10.48 1.53 -11.30
C GLY A 19 -10.24 2.34 -12.56
N PHE A 20 -9.68 1.67 -13.58
CA PHE A 20 -9.61 2.21 -14.93
C PHE A 20 -10.94 2.02 -15.67
N SER A 21 -11.23 2.88 -16.64
CA SER A 21 -12.39 2.69 -17.51
C SER A 21 -12.23 1.42 -18.34
N GLY A 22 -13.20 0.51 -18.23
CA GLY A 22 -13.29 -0.71 -19.04
C GLY A 22 -14.17 -0.57 -20.29
N GLY A 23 -14.64 0.64 -20.61
CA GLY A 23 -15.51 0.87 -21.77
C GLY A 23 -14.77 0.67 -23.09
N THR A 24 -15.44 0.08 -24.10
CA THR A 24 -14.84 -0.24 -25.42
C THR A 24 -14.12 0.94 -26.07
N ARG A 25 -14.70 2.15 -25.96
CA ARG A 25 -14.10 3.37 -26.51
C ARG A 25 -12.77 3.71 -25.85
N ASP A 26 -12.67 3.63 -24.53
CA ASP A 26 -11.48 4.02 -23.78
C ASP A 26 -10.39 2.92 -23.90
N MET A 27 -10.82 1.66 -24.00
CA MET A 27 -9.95 0.54 -24.35
C MET A 27 -9.34 0.71 -25.74
N TYR A 28 -10.14 1.09 -26.74
CA TYR A 28 -9.64 1.44 -28.07
C TYR A 28 -8.74 2.69 -28.04
N GLY A 29 -9.08 3.65 -27.18
CA GLY A 29 -8.25 4.82 -26.87
C GLY A 29 -7.00 4.52 -26.06
N GLU A 30 -6.58 3.25 -25.97
CA GLU A 30 -5.30 2.82 -25.42
C GLU A 30 -5.11 3.13 -23.93
N VAL A 31 -6.19 3.18 -23.14
CA VAL A 31 -6.15 3.45 -21.69
C VAL A 31 -5.14 2.57 -20.95
N LEU A 32 -4.97 1.31 -21.37
CA LEU A 32 -3.99 0.39 -20.79
C LEU A 32 -2.54 0.82 -21.05
N LYS A 33 -2.23 1.40 -22.22
CA LYS A 33 -0.89 1.92 -22.51
C LYS A 33 -0.57 3.09 -21.60
N PHE A 34 -1.54 3.99 -21.38
CA PHE A 34 -1.37 5.11 -20.45
C PHE A 34 -1.27 4.65 -18.99
N GLY A 35 -2.00 3.61 -18.59
CA GLY A 35 -1.85 2.98 -17.28
C GLY A 35 -0.43 2.44 -17.05
N ALA A 36 0.16 1.77 -18.05
CA ALA A 36 1.55 1.31 -17.97
C ALA A 36 2.56 2.47 -17.86
N GLN A 37 2.32 3.59 -18.55
CA GLN A 37 3.19 4.77 -18.45
C GLN A 37 3.25 5.38 -17.05
N ILE A 38 2.22 5.20 -16.21
CA ILE A 38 2.24 5.61 -14.80
C ILE A 38 3.28 4.79 -14.05
N VAL A 39 3.25 3.46 -14.23
CA VAL A 39 4.21 2.53 -13.62
C VAL A 39 5.63 2.88 -14.06
N ASP A 40 5.86 3.04 -15.37
CA ASP A 40 7.18 3.44 -15.90
C ASP A 40 7.69 4.74 -15.25
N ALA A 41 6.81 5.73 -15.10
CA ALA A 41 7.17 7.01 -14.51
C ALA A 41 7.49 6.93 -13.01
N LEU A 42 6.90 5.98 -12.28
CA LEU A 42 7.12 5.77 -10.85
C LEU A 42 8.36 4.90 -10.58
N VAL A 43 8.66 3.92 -11.43
CA VAL A 43 9.92 3.16 -11.39
C VAL A 43 11.11 4.09 -11.52
N ASP A 44 11.07 5.02 -12.48
CA ASP A 44 12.13 6.00 -12.73
C ASP A 44 12.18 7.15 -11.70
N TYR A 45 11.23 7.22 -10.77
CA TYR A 45 11.09 8.36 -9.86
C TYR A 45 12.19 8.35 -8.80
N LYS A 46 12.89 9.49 -8.62
CA LYS A 46 14.07 9.57 -7.75
C LYS A 46 13.81 10.21 -6.39
N HIS A 47 12.69 10.93 -6.25
CA HIS A 47 12.34 11.70 -5.05
C HIS A 47 11.24 11.00 -4.25
N PRO A 48 11.00 11.37 -2.98
CA PRO A 48 9.93 10.76 -2.19
C PRO A 48 8.55 10.88 -2.86
N VAL A 49 7.80 9.78 -2.88
CA VAL A 49 6.43 9.71 -3.40
C VAL A 49 5.51 9.22 -2.29
N PHE A 50 4.54 10.05 -1.91
CA PHE A 50 3.52 9.72 -0.94
C PHE A 50 2.20 9.45 -1.65
N VAL A 51 1.64 8.26 -1.46
CA VAL A 51 0.27 7.95 -1.87
C VAL A 51 -0.60 7.98 -0.63
N TYR A 52 -1.64 8.81 -0.65
CA TYR A 52 -2.57 8.95 0.46
C TYR A 52 -4.01 8.81 -0.02
N ILE A 53 -4.73 7.82 0.51
CA ILE A 53 -6.17 7.69 0.30
C ILE A 53 -6.88 8.60 1.31
N PRO A 54 -7.62 9.65 0.89
CA PRO A 54 -8.27 10.60 1.80
C PRO A 54 -9.58 10.05 2.42
N PRO A 55 -10.20 10.75 3.38
CA PRO A 55 -11.51 10.37 3.93
C PRO A 55 -12.56 10.15 2.84
N GLY A 56 -13.30 9.05 2.94
CA GLY A 56 -14.28 8.65 1.92
C GLY A 56 -13.68 8.34 0.54
N GLY A 57 -12.36 8.41 0.40
CA GLY A 57 -11.64 8.02 -0.80
C GLY A 57 -11.58 6.51 -0.96
N GLU A 58 -11.64 6.06 -2.20
CA GLU A 58 -11.52 4.64 -2.53
C GLU A 58 -10.36 4.39 -3.48
N LEU A 59 -9.63 3.29 -3.27
CA LEU A 59 -8.63 2.81 -4.23
C LEU A 59 -8.91 1.36 -4.59
N ARG A 60 -9.34 1.11 -5.83
CA ARG A 60 -9.83 -0.21 -6.25
C ARG A 60 -9.07 -0.80 -7.44
N GLY A 61 -8.95 -2.12 -7.44
CA GLY A 61 -8.55 -2.92 -8.60
C GLY A 61 -7.29 -2.41 -9.29
N GLY A 62 -7.37 -2.20 -10.61
CA GLY A 62 -6.23 -1.77 -11.42
C GLY A 62 -5.66 -0.42 -11.01
N SER A 63 -6.46 0.48 -10.44
CA SER A 63 -5.96 1.76 -9.95
C SER A 63 -4.99 1.57 -8.78
N TRP A 64 -5.21 0.60 -7.89
CA TRP A 64 -4.24 0.27 -6.84
C TRP A 64 -2.91 -0.19 -7.44
N VAL A 65 -2.99 -1.12 -8.40
CA VAL A 65 -1.82 -1.79 -9.00
C VAL A 65 -0.81 -0.80 -9.56
N VAL A 66 -1.26 0.29 -10.18
CA VAL A 66 -0.38 1.26 -10.85
C VAL A 66 0.27 2.30 -9.92
N ILE A 67 -0.13 2.35 -8.65
CA ILE A 67 0.45 3.26 -7.64
C ILE A 67 0.89 2.54 -6.37
N ASP A 68 1.02 1.21 -6.42
CA ASP A 68 1.46 0.41 -5.28
C ASP A 68 2.93 0.71 -4.92
N PRO A 69 3.29 0.85 -3.64
CA PRO A 69 4.68 1.08 -3.23
C PRO A 69 5.69 0.04 -3.70
N ALA A 70 5.25 -1.19 -4.02
CA ALA A 70 6.11 -2.22 -4.57
C ALA A 70 6.74 -1.85 -5.92
N ILE A 71 6.17 -0.87 -6.64
CA ILE A 71 6.73 -0.34 -7.88
C ILE A 71 8.11 0.28 -7.64
N ASN A 72 8.26 1.05 -6.56
CA ASN A 72 9.52 1.68 -6.19
C ASN A 72 9.64 1.76 -4.66
N PRO A 73 10.01 0.63 -3.99
CA PRO A 73 10.01 0.53 -2.54
C PRO A 73 10.96 1.49 -1.83
N ALA A 74 12.00 1.94 -2.54
CA ALA A 74 12.98 2.88 -2.02
C ALA A 74 12.41 4.31 -1.89
N LYS A 75 11.48 4.70 -2.77
CA LYS A 75 10.96 6.07 -2.87
C LYS A 75 9.49 6.23 -2.50
N MET A 76 8.68 5.18 -2.66
CA MET A 76 7.23 5.22 -2.48
C MET A 76 6.79 4.81 -1.07
N GLU A 77 5.82 5.54 -0.53
CA GLU A 77 5.12 5.20 0.70
C GLU A 77 3.61 5.38 0.51
N MET A 78 2.82 4.41 0.98
CA MET A 78 1.36 4.50 0.93
C MET A 78 0.75 4.55 2.33
N TYR A 79 -0.23 5.42 2.47
CA TYR A 79 -1.02 5.69 3.65
C TYR A 79 -2.49 5.77 3.26
N ALA A 80 -3.38 5.54 4.22
CA ALA A 80 -4.82 5.67 4.00
C ALA A 80 -5.49 6.28 5.22
N ASP A 81 -6.56 7.04 5.00
CA ASP A 81 -7.39 7.56 6.06
C ASP A 81 -8.17 6.43 6.75
N VAL A 82 -8.47 6.60 8.03
CA VAL A 82 -9.31 5.66 8.80
C VAL A 82 -10.69 5.44 8.17
N GLU A 83 -11.22 6.41 7.43
CA GLU A 83 -12.51 6.32 6.74
C GLU A 83 -12.40 5.87 5.27
N SER A 84 -11.19 5.66 4.75
CA SER A 84 -11.00 5.21 3.37
C SER A 84 -11.45 3.77 3.12
N ARG A 85 -11.54 3.40 1.85
CA ARG A 85 -11.73 2.01 1.41
C ARG A 85 -10.74 1.60 0.33
N GLY A 86 -10.49 0.31 0.25
CA GLY A 86 -9.60 -0.23 -0.77
C GLY A 86 -9.65 -1.74 -0.83
N GLY A 87 -9.63 -2.24 -2.06
CA GLY A 87 -9.88 -3.64 -2.33
C GLY A 87 -9.81 -3.94 -3.82
N ILE A 88 -10.09 -5.19 -4.19
CA ILE A 88 -9.97 -5.64 -5.59
C ILE A 88 -11.17 -5.15 -6.40
N LEU A 89 -12.38 -5.32 -5.87
CA LEU A 89 -13.64 -4.88 -6.46
C LEU A 89 -14.42 -4.06 -5.44
N GLU A 90 -15.45 -3.38 -5.91
CA GLU A 90 -16.44 -2.77 -5.01
C GLU A 90 -17.25 -3.86 -4.28
N PRO A 91 -17.75 -3.59 -3.07
CA PRO A 91 -18.51 -4.57 -2.28
C PRO A 91 -19.66 -5.21 -3.06
N ALA A 92 -20.41 -4.43 -3.85
CA ALA A 92 -21.48 -4.92 -4.72
C ALA A 92 -20.96 -5.96 -5.75
N GLY A 93 -19.80 -5.72 -6.36
CA GLY A 93 -19.19 -6.68 -7.28
C GLY A 93 -18.65 -7.93 -6.59
N ILE A 94 -18.17 -7.80 -5.35
CA ILE A 94 -17.71 -8.96 -4.56
C ILE A 94 -18.87 -9.91 -4.25
N ILE A 95 -20.04 -9.40 -3.85
CA ILE A 95 -21.17 -10.26 -3.49
C ILE A 95 -21.71 -11.02 -4.72
N GLU A 96 -21.68 -10.42 -5.90
CA GLU A 96 -22.10 -11.09 -7.15
C GLU A 96 -21.21 -12.28 -7.51
N VAL A 97 -19.94 -12.28 -7.07
CA VAL A 97 -18.98 -13.34 -7.40
C VAL A 97 -18.81 -14.33 -6.24
N LYS A 98 -18.70 -13.84 -5.01
CA LYS A 98 -18.29 -14.62 -3.83
C LYS A 98 -19.42 -14.90 -2.84
N PHE A 99 -20.47 -14.10 -2.83
CA PHE A 99 -21.57 -14.24 -1.87
C PHE A 99 -22.92 -14.10 -2.59
N ARG A 100 -23.13 -15.04 -3.50
CA ARG A 100 -24.23 -15.04 -4.47
C ARG A 100 -25.56 -15.26 -3.78
N GLU A 101 -26.64 -15.07 -4.52
CA GLU A 101 -28.01 -15.24 -4.02
C GLU A 101 -28.23 -16.55 -3.25
N LEU A 102 -27.71 -17.68 -3.73
CA LEU A 102 -27.82 -18.96 -3.02
C LEU A 102 -27.15 -18.97 -1.65
N ASP A 103 -26.04 -18.25 -1.46
CA ASP A 103 -25.35 -18.15 -0.18
C ASP A 103 -26.04 -17.17 0.76
N GLN A 104 -26.65 -16.12 0.20
CA GLN A 104 -27.53 -15.22 0.94
C GLN A 104 -28.81 -15.93 1.41
N LEU A 105 -29.43 -16.77 0.58
CA LEU A 105 -30.58 -17.60 0.97
C LEU A 105 -30.21 -18.54 2.13
N LYS A 106 -29.09 -19.26 2.05
CA LYS A 106 -28.61 -20.07 3.18
C LYS A 106 -28.47 -19.26 4.47
N MET A 107 -28.06 -18.00 4.35
CA MET A 107 -27.97 -17.11 5.50
C MET A 107 -29.34 -16.71 6.06
N MET A 108 -30.32 -16.46 5.20
CA MET A 108 -31.69 -16.18 5.62
C MET A 108 -32.25 -17.36 6.42
N HIS A 109 -32.14 -18.58 5.89
CA HIS A 109 -32.58 -19.80 6.57
C HIS A 109 -31.79 -20.11 7.86
N ARG A 110 -30.61 -19.52 8.05
CA ARG A 110 -29.82 -19.70 9.27
C ARG A 110 -30.16 -18.70 10.37
N LEU A 111 -30.59 -17.49 10.02
CA LEU A 111 -30.70 -16.37 10.96
C LEU A 111 -32.11 -15.82 11.12
N ASP A 112 -32.98 -15.95 10.11
CA ASP A 112 -34.35 -15.43 10.19
C ASP A 112 -35.24 -16.39 10.98
N GLU A 113 -35.84 -15.90 12.07
CA GLU A 113 -36.68 -16.70 12.96
C GLU A 113 -37.93 -17.28 12.26
N GLN A 114 -38.50 -16.55 11.28
CA GLN A 114 -39.68 -17.02 10.56
C GLN A 114 -39.32 -18.14 9.57
N LEU A 115 -38.23 -18.00 8.82
CA LEU A 115 -37.74 -19.07 7.94
C LEU A 115 -37.33 -20.31 8.74
N LEU A 116 -36.64 -20.16 9.87
CA LEU A 116 -36.31 -21.28 10.75
C LEU A 116 -37.56 -22.03 11.24
N ALA A 117 -38.61 -21.31 11.61
CA ALA A 117 -39.87 -21.91 12.02
C ALA A 117 -40.59 -22.63 10.86
N LEU A 118 -40.56 -22.04 9.65
CA LEU A 118 -41.15 -22.64 8.45
C LEU A 118 -40.37 -23.88 7.99
N ASP A 119 -39.04 -23.86 8.07
CA ASP A 119 -38.17 -24.99 7.75
C ASP A 119 -38.44 -26.17 8.71
N ALA A 120 -38.55 -25.89 10.01
CA ALA A 120 -38.90 -26.91 11.01
C ALA A 120 -40.29 -27.52 10.76
N GLN A 121 -41.27 -26.70 10.35
CA GLN A 121 -42.60 -27.19 9.94
C GLN A 121 -42.52 -28.05 8.67
N GLN A 122 -41.66 -27.69 7.72
CA GLN A 122 -41.45 -28.45 6.49
C GLN A 122 -40.76 -29.80 6.77
N GLU A 123 -39.78 -29.85 7.67
CA GLU A 123 -39.14 -31.09 8.12
C GLU A 123 -40.12 -32.02 8.86
N ALA A 124 -40.95 -31.46 9.75
CA ALA A 124 -42.01 -32.21 10.43
C ALA A 124 -43.06 -32.74 9.45
N ALA A 125 -43.46 -31.92 8.47
CA ALA A 125 -44.40 -32.30 7.42
C ALA A 125 -43.83 -33.36 6.47
N ALA A 126 -42.51 -33.38 6.21
CA ALA A 126 -41.87 -34.42 5.40
C ALA A 126 -42.01 -35.83 6.02
N SER A 127 -42.26 -35.91 7.33
CA SER A 127 -42.53 -37.16 8.05
C SER A 127 -43.98 -37.65 7.90
N THR A 128 -44.86 -36.84 7.28
CA THR A 128 -46.29 -37.09 7.12
C THR A 128 -46.63 -37.00 5.62
N GLU A 129 -47.31 -37.97 5.00
CA GLU A 129 -47.55 -38.00 3.53
C GLU A 129 -48.39 -36.83 2.97
N VAL A 130 -48.76 -35.84 3.80
CA VAL A 130 -49.52 -34.64 3.44
C VAL A 130 -48.56 -33.45 3.38
N GLN A 131 -48.01 -33.15 2.20
CA GLN A 131 -47.27 -31.90 1.98
C GLN A 131 -48.25 -30.71 1.92
N PRO A 132 -48.13 -29.69 2.80
CA PRO A 132 -48.93 -28.49 2.70
C PRO A 132 -48.47 -27.67 1.50
N ALA A 133 -49.28 -27.59 0.45
CA ALA A 133 -49.01 -26.77 -0.75
C ALA A 133 -48.75 -25.28 -0.46
N ASN A 134 -49.00 -24.81 0.76
CA ASN A 134 -48.86 -23.43 1.21
C ASN A 134 -47.49 -23.14 1.88
N LEU A 135 -46.78 -24.13 2.43
CA LEU A 135 -45.51 -23.90 3.15
C LEU A 135 -44.40 -23.39 2.22
N ASN A 136 -44.20 -24.04 1.08
CA ASN A 136 -43.21 -23.59 0.09
C ASN A 136 -43.52 -22.18 -0.44
N ALA A 137 -44.80 -21.84 -0.58
CA ALA A 137 -45.22 -20.51 -1.00
C ALA A 137 -44.92 -19.45 0.08
N GLN A 138 -45.12 -19.78 1.36
CA GLN A 138 -44.79 -18.90 2.49
C GLN A 138 -43.29 -18.68 2.65
N ILE A 139 -42.48 -19.74 2.54
CA ILE A 139 -41.01 -19.66 2.56
C ILE A 139 -40.53 -18.74 1.45
N LYS A 140 -40.96 -19.00 0.21
CA LYS A 140 -40.58 -18.18 -0.94
C LYS A 140 -41.03 -16.72 -0.81
N ALA A 141 -42.22 -16.48 -0.26
CA ALA A 141 -42.70 -15.12 0.00
C ALA A 141 -41.82 -14.39 1.04
N ARG A 142 -41.36 -15.09 2.08
CA ARG A 142 -40.46 -14.54 3.10
C ARG A 142 -39.05 -14.30 2.56
N GLU A 143 -38.50 -15.22 1.76
CA GLU A 143 -37.23 -15.06 1.06
C GLU A 143 -37.23 -13.78 0.20
N GLU A 144 -38.26 -13.59 -0.63
CA GLU A 144 -38.37 -12.40 -1.50
C GLU A 144 -38.50 -11.09 -0.70
N GLN A 145 -39.18 -11.12 0.45
CA GLN A 145 -39.24 -9.96 1.35
C GLN A 145 -37.88 -9.62 1.97
N LEU A 146 -37.08 -10.63 2.33
CA LEU A 146 -35.80 -10.45 3.01
C LEU A 146 -34.66 -10.11 2.04
N LYS A 147 -34.80 -10.46 0.76
CA LYS A 147 -33.75 -10.34 -0.26
C LYS A 147 -33.07 -8.98 -0.33
N PRO A 148 -33.77 -7.83 -0.37
CA PRO A 148 -33.12 -6.51 -0.42
C PRO A 148 -32.29 -6.22 0.84
N LEU A 149 -32.80 -6.60 2.02
CA LEU A 149 -32.11 -6.39 3.29
C LEU A 149 -30.84 -7.24 3.38
N TYR A 150 -30.93 -8.53 3.04
CA TYR A 150 -29.76 -9.42 3.07
C TYR A 150 -28.72 -9.06 2.01
N THR A 151 -29.14 -8.48 0.88
CA THR A 151 -28.21 -7.92 -0.10
C THR A 151 -27.43 -6.74 0.49
N GLN A 152 -28.09 -5.85 1.24
CA GLN A 152 -27.42 -4.75 1.94
C GLN A 152 -26.47 -5.26 3.03
N VAL A 153 -26.89 -6.25 3.82
CA VAL A 153 -26.03 -6.91 4.83
C VAL A 153 -24.82 -7.57 4.18
N ALA A 154 -25.00 -8.24 3.05
CA ALA A 154 -23.93 -8.83 2.26
C ALA A 154 -22.93 -7.78 1.77
N CYS A 155 -23.42 -6.63 1.27
CA CYS A 155 -22.57 -5.52 0.87
C CYS A 155 -21.77 -4.95 2.06
N GLU A 156 -22.39 -4.72 3.22
CA GLU A 156 -21.68 -4.26 4.41
C GLU A 156 -20.65 -5.30 4.90
N PHE A 157 -21.00 -6.59 4.86
CA PHE A 157 -20.07 -7.66 5.17
C PHE A 157 -18.86 -7.67 4.24
N ALA A 158 -19.06 -7.44 2.94
CA ALA A 158 -17.97 -7.27 1.99
C ALA A 158 -17.16 -5.99 2.28
N ASP A 159 -17.82 -4.85 2.58
CA ASP A 159 -17.15 -3.58 2.91
C ASP A 159 -16.23 -3.68 4.14
N LEU A 160 -16.59 -4.50 5.13
CA LEU A 160 -15.73 -4.77 6.29
C LEU A 160 -14.34 -5.29 5.88
N HIS A 161 -14.23 -5.98 4.75
CA HIS A 161 -12.95 -6.47 4.21
C HIS A 161 -12.15 -5.37 3.50
N ASP A 162 -12.76 -4.24 3.16
CA ASP A 162 -12.12 -3.15 2.41
C ASP A 162 -11.69 -1.99 3.32
N ARG A 163 -11.91 -2.10 4.63
CA ARG A 163 -11.55 -1.07 5.61
C ARG A 163 -10.04 -0.97 5.81
N THR A 164 -9.58 0.24 6.11
CA THR A 164 -8.16 0.60 6.30
C THR A 164 -7.43 -0.29 7.33
N GLY A 165 -8.11 -0.72 8.39
CA GLY A 165 -7.50 -1.62 9.39
C GLY A 165 -6.99 -2.95 8.78
N ARG A 166 -7.67 -3.49 7.76
CA ARG A 166 -7.18 -4.68 7.06
C ARG A 166 -5.96 -4.39 6.20
N MET A 167 -5.91 -3.20 5.57
CA MET A 167 -4.77 -2.79 4.75
C MET A 167 -3.49 -2.72 5.59
N GLU A 168 -3.58 -2.09 6.76
CA GLU A 168 -2.46 -1.98 7.71
C GLU A 168 -2.07 -3.37 8.25
N ALA A 169 -3.04 -4.21 8.63
CA ALA A 169 -2.79 -5.57 9.10
C ALA A 169 -2.13 -6.48 8.03
N LYS A 170 -2.33 -6.19 6.75
CA LYS A 170 -1.68 -6.89 5.64
C LYS A 170 -0.37 -6.23 5.19
N GLY A 171 0.01 -5.10 5.78
CA GLY A 171 1.23 -4.37 5.46
C GLY A 171 1.24 -3.74 4.07
N VAL A 172 0.08 -3.53 3.43
CA VAL A 172 0.00 -2.88 2.11
C VAL A 172 0.03 -1.36 2.21
N ILE A 173 -0.28 -0.81 3.39
CA ILE A 173 -0.04 0.59 3.75
C ILE A 173 0.86 0.63 4.99
N ARG A 174 1.61 1.71 5.16
CA ARG A 174 2.48 1.89 6.34
C ARG A 174 1.70 2.18 7.61
N LYS A 175 0.64 2.98 7.51
CA LYS A 175 -0.13 3.45 8.67
C LYS A 175 -1.50 3.97 8.26
N ALA A 176 -2.51 3.73 9.10
CA ALA A 176 -3.79 4.45 9.05
C ALA A 176 -3.64 5.85 9.66
N LEU A 177 -4.13 6.88 8.96
CA LEU A 177 -4.04 8.27 9.41
C LEU A 177 -5.42 8.87 9.64
N GLU A 178 -5.48 9.86 10.53
CA GLU A 178 -6.65 10.73 10.64
C GLU A 178 -6.40 12.01 9.83
N TRP A 179 -7.30 12.34 8.92
CA TRP A 179 -7.22 13.53 8.07
C TRP A 179 -6.86 14.81 8.82
N ARG A 180 -7.44 15.02 10.01
CA ARG A 180 -7.22 16.23 10.82
C ARG A 180 -5.74 16.44 11.17
N ARG A 181 -4.97 15.37 11.35
CA ARG A 181 -3.53 15.40 11.67
C ARG A 181 -2.63 15.04 10.50
N SER A 182 -3.21 14.73 9.33
CA SER A 182 -2.46 14.33 8.13
C SER A 182 -1.39 15.35 7.74
N ARG A 183 -1.71 16.66 7.79
CA ARG A 183 -0.76 17.73 7.45
C ARG A 183 0.49 17.72 8.34
N GLU A 184 0.31 17.62 9.65
CA GLU A 184 1.40 17.58 10.64
C GLU A 184 2.29 16.34 10.41
N PHE A 185 1.64 15.20 10.20
CA PHE A 185 2.30 13.95 9.88
C PHE A 185 3.14 14.04 8.60
N PHE A 186 2.52 14.42 7.48
CA PHE A 186 3.20 14.48 6.19
C PHE A 186 4.30 15.55 6.14
N TYR A 187 4.14 16.68 6.83
CA TYR A 187 5.20 17.68 6.96
C TYR A 187 6.47 17.06 7.55
N THR A 188 6.33 16.39 8.70
CA THR A 188 7.45 15.77 9.41
C THR A 188 8.04 14.60 8.61
N ARG A 189 7.17 13.72 8.09
CA ARG A 189 7.58 12.55 7.32
C ARG A 189 8.30 12.93 6.02
N LEU A 190 7.79 13.91 5.28
CA LEU A 190 8.42 14.39 4.06
C LEU A 190 9.80 15.00 4.36
N ARG A 191 9.89 15.88 5.36
CA ARG A 191 11.15 16.54 5.72
C ARG A 191 12.21 15.52 6.14
N ARG A 192 11.82 14.54 6.96
CA ARG A 192 12.65 13.39 7.32
C ARG A 192 13.14 12.65 6.08
N ARG A 193 12.25 12.25 5.17
CA ARG A 193 12.60 11.49 3.96
C ARG A 193 13.54 12.25 3.03
N MET A 194 13.37 13.56 2.90
CA MET A 194 14.29 14.40 2.11
C MET A 194 15.69 14.42 2.73
N LEU A 195 15.81 14.62 4.05
CA LEU A 195 17.10 14.60 4.73
C LEU A 195 17.75 13.21 4.71
N GLU A 196 16.96 12.15 4.90
CA GLU A 196 17.47 10.77 4.79
C GLU A 196 18.09 10.52 3.42
N GLN A 197 17.42 11.01 2.37
CA GLN A 197 17.91 10.86 1.02
C GLN A 197 19.16 11.71 0.76
N GLU A 198 19.20 12.97 1.20
CA GLU A 198 20.39 13.81 1.07
C GLU A 198 21.62 13.15 1.72
N VAL A 199 21.45 12.58 2.91
CA VAL A 199 22.52 11.87 3.61
C VAL A 199 22.92 10.60 2.85
N ALA A 200 21.96 9.84 2.35
CA ALA A 200 22.23 8.64 1.56
C ALA A 200 23.00 8.96 0.27
N ASP A 201 22.61 10.02 -0.44
CA ASP A 201 23.27 10.48 -1.66
C ASP A 201 24.72 10.90 -1.35
N ARG A 202 24.95 11.69 -0.29
CA ARG A 202 26.30 12.07 0.17
C ARG A 202 27.15 10.86 0.57
N LEU A 203 26.56 9.81 1.13
CA LEU A 203 27.28 8.57 1.47
C LEU A 203 27.72 7.81 0.22
N CYS A 204 26.85 7.71 -0.79
CA CYS A 204 27.15 7.09 -2.07
C CYS A 204 28.20 7.90 -2.86
N GLU A 205 28.17 9.23 -2.77
CA GLU A 205 29.19 10.11 -3.37
C GLU A 205 30.55 9.98 -2.67
N ALA A 206 30.55 9.84 -1.33
CA ALA A 206 31.75 9.63 -0.54
C ALA A 206 32.42 8.27 -0.81
N ASP A 207 31.62 7.26 -1.16
CA ASP A 207 32.08 5.92 -1.49
C ASP A 207 31.19 5.27 -2.56
N SER A 208 31.68 5.24 -3.79
CA SER A 208 30.97 4.67 -4.93
C SER A 208 30.74 3.15 -4.84
N SER A 209 31.32 2.46 -3.85
CA SER A 209 31.05 1.04 -3.58
C SER A 209 29.78 0.82 -2.74
N ILE A 210 29.27 1.87 -2.08
CA ILE A 210 28.06 1.81 -1.26
C ILE A 210 26.84 1.97 -2.17
N THR A 211 25.92 1.01 -2.09
CA THR A 211 24.62 1.12 -2.77
C THR A 211 23.64 1.94 -1.93
N GLU A 212 22.60 2.49 -2.57
CA GLU A 212 21.57 3.28 -1.88
C GLU A 212 20.92 2.50 -0.71
N ALA A 213 20.68 1.20 -0.91
CA ALA A 213 20.13 0.33 0.15
C ALA A 213 21.07 0.24 1.36
N GLN A 214 22.37 0.09 1.12
CA GLN A 214 23.38 0.05 2.19
C GLN A 214 23.53 1.41 2.87
N ALA A 215 23.44 2.50 2.13
CA ALA A 215 23.45 3.85 2.69
C ALA A 215 22.25 4.06 3.63
N GLN A 216 21.05 3.62 3.23
CA GLN A 216 19.85 3.68 4.05
C GLN A 216 19.95 2.79 5.30
N GLU A 217 20.47 1.57 5.18
CA GLU A 217 20.72 0.69 6.34
C GLU A 217 21.69 1.32 7.34
N LYS A 218 22.77 1.93 6.83
CA LYS A 218 23.76 2.61 7.65
C LYS A 218 23.17 3.83 8.34
N LEU A 219 22.34 4.61 7.64
CA LEU A 219 21.60 5.71 8.24
C LEU A 219 20.63 5.23 9.33
N ASN A 220 19.88 4.15 9.07
CA ASN A 220 18.98 3.55 10.04
C ASN A 220 19.71 3.05 11.29
N SER A 221 20.97 2.61 11.16
CA SER A 221 21.81 2.22 12.30
C SER A 221 22.23 3.39 13.19
N TRP A 222 22.21 4.62 12.65
CA TRP A 222 22.51 5.85 13.41
C TRP A 222 21.30 6.38 14.17
N LEU A 223 20.10 6.08 13.67
CA LEU A 223 18.86 6.47 14.32
C LEU A 223 18.61 5.61 15.57
N PRO A 224 18.05 6.19 16.65
CA PRO A 224 17.58 5.40 17.78
C PRO A 224 16.58 4.34 17.35
N ALA A 225 16.70 3.13 17.92
CA ALA A 225 15.78 2.04 17.59
C ALA A 225 14.34 2.43 17.92
N GLY A 226 13.45 2.37 16.92
CA GLY A 226 12.04 2.74 17.09
C GLY A 226 11.77 4.26 17.12
N ALA A 227 12.73 5.09 16.72
CA ALA A 227 12.55 6.54 16.67
C ALA A 227 11.30 6.93 15.86
N SER A 228 10.46 7.75 16.47
CA SER A 228 9.36 8.44 15.80
C SER A 228 9.88 9.36 14.69
N ASP A 229 8.99 9.80 13.79
CA ASP A 229 9.38 10.72 12.73
C ASP A 229 9.93 12.05 13.27
N HIS A 230 9.45 12.52 14.41
CA HIS A 230 9.96 13.73 15.06
C HIS A 230 11.35 13.54 15.65
N GLU A 231 11.61 12.42 16.33
CA GLU A 231 12.93 12.13 16.90
C GLU A 231 13.97 11.90 15.81
N ALA A 232 13.59 11.17 14.76
CA ALA A 232 14.47 10.95 13.62
C ALA A 232 14.76 12.26 12.87
N LEU A 233 13.75 13.13 12.71
CA LEU A 233 13.96 14.45 12.11
C LEU A 233 14.90 15.30 12.97
N GLY A 234 14.68 15.39 14.28
CA GLY A 234 15.55 16.14 15.19
C GLY A 234 16.99 15.64 15.14
N PHE A 235 17.20 14.31 15.12
CA PHE A 235 18.53 13.73 14.94
C PHE A 235 19.16 14.16 13.61
N LEU A 236 18.44 14.08 12.49
CA LEU A 236 18.99 14.43 11.18
C LEU A 236 19.32 15.93 11.05
N GLU A 237 18.64 16.80 11.79
CA GLU A 237 18.89 18.24 11.78
C GLU A 237 20.04 18.66 12.70
N GLU A 238 20.23 17.97 13.82
CA GLU A 238 21.20 18.35 14.84
C GLU A 238 22.49 17.51 14.84
N ALA A 239 22.46 16.28 14.31
CA ALA A 239 23.60 15.39 14.37
C ALA A 239 24.77 15.88 13.51
N PRO A 240 26.03 15.70 13.97
CA PRO A 240 27.23 16.02 13.20
C PRO A 240 27.46 14.95 12.12
N LEU A 241 26.55 14.88 11.15
CA LEU A 241 26.58 13.91 10.05
C LEU A 241 27.81 14.08 9.17
N GLU A 242 28.41 15.27 9.15
CA GLU A 242 29.62 15.57 8.38
C GLU A 242 30.82 14.72 8.81
N ASP A 243 31.05 14.57 10.12
CA ASP A 243 32.15 13.75 10.64
C ASP A 243 31.96 12.27 10.30
N ALA A 244 30.71 11.81 10.34
CA ALA A 244 30.36 10.43 9.99
C ALA A 244 30.58 10.16 8.50
N ILE A 245 30.19 11.11 7.63
CA ILE A 245 30.42 11.03 6.17
C ILE A 245 31.92 11.12 5.86
N ALA A 246 32.66 12.01 6.53
CA ALA A 246 34.10 12.14 6.35
C ALA A 246 34.85 10.85 6.72
N LYS A 247 34.43 10.15 7.77
CA LYS A 247 34.98 8.83 8.14
C LYS A 247 34.74 7.79 7.04
N VAL A 248 33.57 7.82 6.40
CA VAL A 248 33.26 6.93 5.26
C VAL A 248 34.17 7.24 4.07
N ALA A 249 34.28 8.51 3.70
CA ALA A 249 35.15 8.95 2.62
C ALA A 249 36.62 8.57 2.86
N ALA A 250 37.12 8.72 4.09
CA ALA A 250 38.47 8.32 4.46
C ALA A 250 38.68 6.80 4.34
N GLY A 251 37.69 5.99 4.77
CA GLY A 251 37.70 4.54 4.61
C GLY A 251 37.71 4.11 3.13
N ALA A 252 36.91 4.76 2.30
CA ALA A 252 36.87 4.52 0.85
C ALA A 252 38.21 4.84 0.19
N LYS A 253 38.80 6.00 0.51
CA LYS A 253 40.14 6.38 0.03
C LYS A 253 41.20 5.37 0.46
N LYS A 254 41.16 4.90 1.71
CA LYS A 254 42.10 3.89 2.21
C LYS A 254 42.00 2.58 1.42
N ARG A 255 40.78 2.06 1.22
CA ARG A 255 40.55 0.86 0.39
C ARG A 255 41.05 1.05 -1.03
N ARG A 256 40.80 2.22 -1.62
CA ARG A 256 41.25 2.53 -2.98
C ARG A 256 42.78 2.57 -3.08
N ILE A 257 43.45 3.12 -2.07
CA ILE A 257 44.91 3.11 -1.98
C ILE A 257 45.42 1.68 -1.86
N GLU A 258 44.82 0.85 -1.01
CA GLU A 258 45.20 -0.57 -0.85
C GLU A 258 45.05 -1.36 -2.16
N GLU A 259 43.95 -1.16 -2.90
CA GLU A 259 43.73 -1.76 -4.23
C GLU A 259 44.79 -1.34 -5.25
N LEU A 260 45.09 -0.04 -5.32
CA LEU A 260 46.10 0.49 -6.25
C LEU A 260 47.50 -0.01 -5.86
N MET A 261 47.82 -0.07 -4.57
CA MET A 261 49.07 -0.64 -4.07
C MET A 261 49.21 -2.11 -4.46
N ALA A 262 48.15 -2.90 -4.39
CA ALA A 262 48.15 -4.31 -4.80
C ALA A 262 48.37 -4.53 -6.31
N GLN A 263 48.14 -3.51 -7.14
CA GLN A 263 48.36 -3.55 -8.59
C GLN A 263 49.79 -3.14 -9.00
N LEU A 264 50.58 -2.59 -8.08
CA LEU A 264 51.96 -2.18 -8.35
C LEU A 264 52.93 -3.37 -8.33
N SER A 265 54.06 -3.21 -9.03
CA SER A 265 55.14 -4.20 -8.99
C SER A 265 55.77 -4.27 -7.58
N PRO A 266 56.41 -5.40 -7.19
CA PRO A 266 57.03 -5.53 -5.87
C PRO A 266 58.16 -4.51 -5.61
N GLU A 267 58.80 -3.99 -6.66
CA GLU A 267 59.83 -2.95 -6.55
C GLU A 267 59.23 -1.58 -6.26
N ASP A 268 58.12 -1.24 -6.92
CA ASP A 268 57.38 0.02 -6.69
C ASP A 268 56.68 0.06 -5.32
N GLN A 269 56.25 -1.11 -4.81
CA GLN A 269 55.71 -1.21 -3.45
C GLN A 269 56.77 -0.92 -2.37
N LYS A 270 58.03 -1.32 -2.62
CA LYS A 270 59.16 -1.05 -1.69
C LYS A 270 59.60 0.41 -1.68
N SER A 271 59.50 1.12 -2.80
CA SER A 271 59.89 2.54 -2.88
C SER A 271 58.85 3.49 -2.26
N LEU A 272 57.58 3.07 -2.19
CA LEU A 272 56.49 3.85 -1.55
C LEU A 272 56.37 3.61 -0.03
N SER A 273 56.98 2.54 0.48
CA SER A 273 56.95 2.16 1.92
C SER A 273 58.18 2.61 2.72
N SER A 274 59.18 3.20 2.05
CA SER A 274 60.39 3.84 2.63
C SER A 274 60.22 5.34 2.80
#